data_AF-A0A3N1HVN8-F1
#
_entry.id   AF-A0A3N1HVN8-F1
#
_cell.length_a   1.000
_cell.length_b   1.000
_cell.length_c   1.000
_cell.angle_alpha   90.00
_cell.angle_beta   90.00
_cell.angle_gamma   90.00
#
_symmetry.space_group_name_H-M   'P 1'
#
loop_
_entity.id
_entity.type
_entity.pdbx_description
1 polymer ?
#
loop_
_entity_poly.entity_id
_entity_poly.type
_entity_poly.pdbx_seq_one_letter_code
_entity_poly.pdbx_strand_id
1 'polypeptide(L)'
;MSASDLLAKVTSCSQISNGKYKTDDETSATVPVCGKNGAVFWKADMDIDCDGQRTTNCNEDRDPWYQDDTAFHQSDGKPLKAESLPYVVVPSSSSIWNYSGAGIKGGGVVAVIYNNKVEYAVVGDTGPTKIIGEASYATAKGLGIDSDPATGGVDSGVTYILFKNSKVSPIESHSAAVTLGDQLARQFLANN
;
A
#
# COMPACT_ATOMS: atom_id res chain seq x y z
N MET A 1 -13.73 11.54 10.91
CA MET A 1 -12.28 11.39 10.86
C MET A 1 -11.84 11.88 9.50
N SER A 2 -10.86 12.77 9.47
CA SER A 2 -10.32 13.38 8.26
C SER A 2 -8.95 12.83 7.92
N ALA A 3 -8.51 13.00 6.67
CA ALA A 3 -7.13 12.74 6.26
C ALA A 3 -6.13 13.54 7.11
N SER A 4 -6.44 14.80 7.42
CA SER A 4 -5.60 15.64 8.29
C SER A 4 -5.42 15.07 9.70
N ASP A 5 -6.44 14.42 10.27
CA ASP A 5 -6.32 13.80 11.60
C ASP A 5 -5.26 12.69 11.59
N LEU A 6 -5.27 11.84 10.55
CA LEU A 6 -4.30 10.76 10.38
C LEU A 6 -2.91 11.30 10.10
N LEU A 7 -2.78 12.26 9.18
CA LEU A 7 -1.51 12.89 8.82
C LEU A 7 -0.83 13.56 10.02
N ALA A 8 -1.61 14.16 10.92
CA ALA A 8 -1.08 14.78 12.15
C ALA A 8 -0.38 13.77 13.07
N LYS A 9 -0.75 12.49 13.02
CA LYS A 9 -0.12 11.43 13.84
C LYS A 9 1.17 10.86 13.25
N VAL A 10 1.46 11.13 11.98
CA VAL A 10 2.59 10.56 11.22
C VAL A 10 3.53 11.65 10.68
N THR A 11 3.71 12.73 11.45
CA THR A 11 4.64 13.82 11.13
C THR A 11 6.10 13.49 11.44
N SER A 12 6.36 12.61 12.41
CA SER A 12 7.70 12.19 12.84
C SER A 12 7.91 10.68 12.71
N CYS A 13 9.14 10.28 12.37
CA CYS A 13 9.51 8.90 12.11
C CYS A 13 10.37 8.33 13.25
N SER A 14 9.84 7.34 13.97
CA SER A 14 10.67 6.39 14.71
C SER A 14 11.01 5.25 13.76
N GLN A 15 12.14 5.36 13.05
CA GLN A 15 12.51 4.38 12.03
C GLN A 15 12.65 2.98 12.63
N ILE A 16 12.03 1.99 11.98
CA ILE A 16 12.08 0.57 12.36
C ILE A 16 12.76 -0.31 11.29
N SER A 17 12.98 0.22 10.08
CA SER A 17 13.82 -0.42 9.08
C SER A 17 15.31 -0.20 9.39
N ASN A 18 16.16 -1.17 9.06
CA ASN A 18 17.62 -1.06 9.18
C ASN A 18 18.27 -0.15 8.12
N GLY A 19 17.48 0.33 7.17
CA GLY A 19 17.89 1.21 6.09
C GLY A 19 16.71 1.98 5.51
N LYS A 20 16.92 2.57 4.34
CA LYS A 20 15.92 3.32 3.60
C LYS A 20 15.67 2.68 2.25
N TYR A 21 14.51 2.95 1.68
CA TYR A 21 14.07 2.53 0.36
C TYR A 21 14.16 3.67 -0.63
N LYS A 22 14.32 3.31 -1.90
CA LYS A 22 14.12 4.18 -3.05
C LYS A 22 12.63 4.25 -3.40
N THR A 23 12.23 5.31 -4.09
CA THR A 23 10.93 5.37 -4.77
C THR A 23 11.07 4.65 -6.11
N ASP A 24 12.08 5.03 -6.89
CA ASP A 24 12.35 4.44 -8.21
C ASP A 24 13.80 3.92 -8.30
N ASP A 25 14.09 3.08 -9.28
CA ASP A 25 15.39 2.42 -9.44
C ASP A 25 16.57 3.41 -9.58
N GLU A 26 16.37 4.53 -10.24
CA GLU A 26 17.34 5.59 -10.47
C GLU A 26 17.49 6.56 -9.29
N THR A 27 16.58 6.52 -8.31
CA THR A 27 16.60 7.45 -7.18
C THR A 27 17.55 7.00 -6.06
N SER A 28 17.82 7.94 -5.14
CA SER A 28 18.54 7.64 -3.90
C SER A 28 17.58 7.10 -2.84
N ALA A 29 18.07 6.17 -2.01
CA ALA A 29 17.28 5.61 -0.93
C ALA A 29 17.02 6.63 0.19
N THR A 30 15.80 7.16 0.27
CA THR A 30 15.43 8.23 1.20
C THR A 30 14.26 7.88 2.11
N VAL A 31 13.45 6.87 1.78
CA VAL A 31 12.20 6.53 2.47
C VAL A 31 12.45 5.54 3.62
N PRO A 32 12.32 5.94 4.90
CA PRO A 32 12.36 5.00 6.02
C PRO A 32 10.99 4.34 6.23
N VAL A 33 10.98 3.12 6.79
CA VAL A 33 9.76 2.56 7.39
C VAL A 33 9.71 2.97 8.86
N CYS A 34 8.61 3.58 9.27
CA CYS A 34 8.44 4.20 10.57
C CYS A 34 7.43 3.43 11.44
N GLY A 35 7.71 3.33 12.74
CA GLY A 35 6.82 2.71 13.71
C GLY A 35 5.89 3.72 14.41
N LYS A 36 4.66 3.28 14.70
CA LYS A 36 3.71 3.92 15.61
C LYS A 36 2.99 2.88 16.47
N ASN A 37 2.23 3.33 17.47
CA ASN A 37 1.42 2.44 18.29
C ASN A 37 0.32 1.82 17.41
N GLY A 38 0.39 0.50 17.23
CA GLY A 38 -0.56 -0.26 16.40
C GLY A 38 -0.41 -0.12 14.89
N ALA A 39 0.60 0.60 14.39
CA ALA A 39 0.79 0.83 12.96
C ALA A 39 2.27 0.88 12.54
N VAL A 40 2.52 0.67 11.26
CA VAL A 40 3.73 1.13 10.56
C VAL A 40 3.32 2.14 9.51
N PHE A 41 4.20 3.05 9.13
CA PHE A 41 3.90 4.00 8.07
C PHE A 41 5.15 4.40 7.29
N TRP A 42 4.94 4.90 6.09
CA TRP A 42 5.96 5.60 5.30
C TRP A 42 5.31 6.69 4.45
N LYS A 43 6.16 7.55 3.89
CA LYS A 43 5.77 8.58 2.92
C LYS A 43 6.62 8.38 1.68
N ALA A 44 5.98 8.27 0.54
CA ALA A 44 6.62 7.95 -0.73
C ALA A 44 5.85 8.61 -1.89
N ASP A 45 6.30 8.30 -3.08
CA ASP A 45 5.58 8.33 -4.34
C ASP A 45 4.42 7.30 -4.38
N MET A 46 3.81 7.17 -5.56
CA MET A 46 2.99 6.03 -5.91
C MET A 46 3.18 5.64 -7.37
N ASP A 47 3.93 4.58 -7.61
CA ASP A 47 3.87 3.78 -8.83
C ASP A 47 2.60 2.93 -8.86
N ILE A 48 2.15 2.63 -10.08
CA ILE A 48 0.93 1.86 -10.31
C ILE A 48 1.31 0.40 -10.56
N ASP A 49 0.93 -0.46 -9.64
CA ASP A 49 1.03 -1.91 -9.77
C ASP A 49 -0.26 -2.44 -10.44
N CYS A 50 -0.09 -3.12 -11.57
CA CYS A 50 -1.18 -3.77 -12.30
C CYS A 50 -1.11 -5.30 -12.26
N ASP A 51 -0.29 -5.88 -11.38
CA ASP A 51 -0.08 -7.31 -11.25
C ASP A 51 -1.36 -8.06 -10.84
N GLY A 52 -1.40 -9.33 -11.22
CA GLY A 52 -2.49 -10.26 -10.94
C GLY A 52 -3.38 -10.55 -12.13
N GLN A 53 -4.69 -10.64 -11.90
CA GLN A 53 -5.62 -11.08 -12.93
C GLN A 53 -5.72 -10.05 -14.06
N ARG A 54 -5.54 -10.54 -15.30
CA ARG A 54 -5.72 -9.76 -16.52
C ARG A 54 -7.10 -9.09 -16.58
N THR A 55 -7.11 -7.80 -16.85
CA THR A 55 -8.30 -6.95 -17.01
C THR A 55 -8.14 -6.02 -18.21
N THR A 56 -9.02 -5.01 -18.36
CA THR A 56 -8.96 -4.11 -19.53
C THR A 56 -7.81 -3.11 -19.40
N ASN A 57 -7.56 -2.64 -18.19
CA ASN A 57 -6.54 -1.63 -17.90
C ASN A 57 -5.29 -2.19 -17.22
N CYS A 58 -5.35 -3.41 -16.66
CA CYS A 58 -4.18 -4.12 -16.15
C CYS A 58 -3.94 -5.39 -16.96
N ASN A 59 -2.93 -5.36 -17.82
CA ASN A 59 -2.48 -6.45 -18.69
C ASN A 59 -1.14 -6.06 -19.34
N GLU A 60 -0.52 -7.03 -20.00
CA GLU A 60 0.75 -6.92 -20.71
C GLU A 60 0.81 -5.86 -21.82
N ASP A 61 -0.35 -5.45 -22.37
CA ASP A 61 -0.40 -4.40 -23.40
C ASP A 61 -0.45 -2.98 -22.81
N ARG A 62 -0.74 -2.87 -21.50
CA ARG A 62 -0.88 -1.59 -20.77
C ARG A 62 0.27 -1.33 -19.83
N ASP A 63 0.77 -2.37 -19.20
CA ASP A 63 1.82 -2.31 -18.18
C ASP A 63 3.07 -3.06 -18.67
N PRO A 64 4.18 -2.35 -18.95
CA PRO A 64 5.45 -2.96 -19.36
C PRO A 64 6.07 -3.92 -18.32
N TRP A 65 5.64 -3.85 -17.06
CA TRP A 65 6.16 -4.63 -15.93
C TRP A 65 5.18 -5.67 -15.41
N TYR A 66 4.03 -5.84 -16.07
CA TYR A 66 2.95 -6.73 -15.67
C TYR A 66 3.39 -8.15 -15.36
N GLN A 67 2.92 -8.67 -14.23
CA GLN A 67 2.95 -10.08 -13.84
C GLN A 67 1.51 -10.61 -13.67
N ASP A 68 1.30 -11.88 -14.04
CA ASP A 68 -0.01 -12.51 -14.00
C ASP A 68 -0.39 -13.07 -12.61
N ASP A 69 0.40 -12.76 -11.57
CA ASP A 69 0.22 -13.23 -10.21
C ASP A 69 0.41 -12.10 -9.19
N THR A 70 -0.09 -12.30 -7.97
CA THR A 70 0.15 -11.41 -6.82
C THR A 70 0.59 -12.22 -5.62
N ALA A 71 1.43 -11.67 -4.73
CA ALA A 71 1.94 -12.41 -3.57
C ALA A 71 0.84 -12.92 -2.62
N PHE A 72 -0.33 -12.28 -2.59
CA PHE A 72 -1.50 -12.75 -1.86
C PHE A 72 -2.70 -12.95 -2.78
N HIS A 73 -3.50 -13.98 -2.51
CA HIS A 73 -4.60 -14.40 -3.39
C HIS A 73 -5.97 -14.20 -2.77
N GLN A 74 -6.96 -14.10 -3.65
CA GLN A 74 -8.37 -14.08 -3.31
C GLN A 74 -8.80 -15.38 -2.61
N SER A 75 -9.99 -15.37 -2.04
CA SER A 75 -10.55 -16.56 -1.38
C SER A 75 -10.74 -17.76 -2.32
N ASP A 76 -10.82 -17.53 -3.63
CA ASP A 76 -10.88 -18.58 -4.67
C ASP A 76 -9.51 -19.06 -5.16
N GLY A 77 -8.41 -18.56 -4.55
CA GLY A 77 -7.03 -18.94 -4.87
C GLY A 77 -6.46 -18.26 -6.12
N LYS A 78 -7.18 -17.30 -6.73
CA LYS A 78 -6.66 -16.53 -7.85
C LYS A 78 -5.88 -15.29 -7.37
N PRO A 79 -5.00 -14.73 -8.22
CA PRO A 79 -4.39 -13.43 -8.01
C PRO A 79 -5.42 -12.33 -7.76
N LEU A 80 -5.01 -11.22 -7.15
CA LEU A 80 -5.88 -10.05 -6.98
C LEU A 80 -6.21 -9.41 -8.34
N LYS A 81 -7.20 -8.52 -8.35
CA LYS A 81 -7.60 -7.75 -9.55
C LYS A 81 -7.26 -6.28 -9.34
N ALA A 82 -6.07 -5.86 -9.73
CA ALA A 82 -5.57 -4.49 -9.54
C ALA A 82 -6.53 -3.39 -10.03
N GLU A 83 -7.21 -3.61 -11.17
CA GLU A 83 -8.17 -2.64 -11.72
C GLU A 83 -9.40 -2.39 -10.81
N SER A 84 -9.73 -3.33 -9.92
CA SER A 84 -10.98 -3.29 -9.13
C SER A 84 -10.82 -3.39 -7.61
N LEU A 85 -9.67 -3.82 -7.11
CA LEU A 85 -9.39 -4.00 -5.68
C LEU A 85 -8.26 -3.07 -5.25
N PRO A 86 -8.53 -2.09 -4.36
CA PRO A 86 -7.48 -1.28 -3.75
C PRO A 86 -6.53 -2.15 -2.93
N TYR A 87 -5.30 -2.28 -3.39
CA TYR A 87 -4.19 -2.84 -2.62
C TYR A 87 -2.95 -1.95 -2.63
N VAL A 88 -2.05 -2.25 -1.69
CA VAL A 88 -0.71 -1.67 -1.54
C VAL A 88 0.32 -2.78 -1.63
N VAL A 89 1.45 -2.46 -2.23
CA VAL A 89 2.62 -3.33 -2.32
C VAL A 89 3.54 -3.01 -1.15
N VAL A 90 3.91 -4.05 -0.40
CA VAL A 90 4.96 -3.90 0.63
C VAL A 90 6.30 -4.34 0.04
N PRO A 91 7.44 -3.73 0.39
CA PRO A 91 8.71 -4.26 -0.07
C PRO A 91 8.90 -5.71 0.41
N SER A 92 9.39 -6.57 -0.48
CA SER A 92 9.76 -7.94 -0.12
C SER A 92 10.73 -7.96 1.07
N SER A 93 10.51 -8.90 2.00
CA SER A 93 11.34 -9.02 3.20
C SER A 93 12.82 -9.14 2.86
N SER A 94 13.63 -8.29 3.49
CA SER A 94 15.08 -8.20 3.25
C SER A 94 15.82 -7.81 4.52
N SER A 95 17.13 -7.55 4.40
CA SER A 95 17.91 -6.99 5.50
C SER A 95 17.50 -5.55 5.86
N ILE A 96 16.81 -4.83 4.96
CA ILE A 96 16.30 -3.48 5.21
C ILE A 96 15.09 -3.56 6.14
N TRP A 97 14.12 -4.41 5.84
CA TRP A 97 12.91 -4.58 6.65
C TRP A 97 12.24 -5.92 6.38
N ASN A 98 11.57 -6.46 7.40
CA ASN A 98 10.73 -7.65 7.31
C ASN A 98 9.30 -7.27 7.74
N TYR A 99 8.39 -7.13 6.77
CA TYR A 99 7.02 -6.68 7.03
C TYR A 99 6.28 -7.64 7.97
N SER A 100 6.50 -8.95 7.82
CA SER A 100 5.84 -9.97 8.65
C SER A 100 6.23 -9.86 10.13
N GLY A 101 7.52 -9.62 10.40
CA GLY A 101 8.03 -9.39 11.76
C GLY A 101 7.51 -8.09 12.39
N ALA A 102 7.03 -7.15 11.58
CA ALA A 102 6.41 -5.91 12.05
C ALA A 102 4.89 -6.04 12.31
N GLY A 103 4.33 -7.25 12.17
CA GLY A 103 2.89 -7.52 12.33
C GLY A 103 2.06 -7.17 11.11
N ILE A 104 2.69 -6.99 9.93
CA ILE A 104 2.01 -6.77 8.66
C ILE A 104 1.85 -8.12 7.94
N LYS A 105 0.74 -8.34 7.25
CA LYS A 105 0.42 -9.60 6.57
C LYS A 105 -0.45 -9.34 5.35
N GLY A 106 -0.47 -10.29 4.42
CA GLY A 106 -1.41 -10.28 3.30
C GLY A 106 -2.86 -10.13 3.78
N GLY A 107 -3.59 -9.22 3.13
CA GLY A 107 -4.92 -8.79 3.52
C GLY A 107 -4.97 -7.85 4.73
N GLY A 108 -3.83 -7.45 5.29
CA GLY A 108 -3.78 -6.40 6.32
C GLY A 108 -4.27 -5.06 5.78
N VAL A 109 -4.93 -4.25 6.60
CA VAL A 109 -5.54 -2.99 6.16
C VAL A 109 -4.51 -1.88 6.12
N VAL A 110 -4.59 -1.07 5.07
CA VAL A 110 -3.77 0.11 4.84
C VAL A 110 -4.68 1.32 4.64
N ALA A 111 -4.41 2.42 5.33
CA ALA A 111 -4.94 3.73 4.96
C ALA A 111 -3.91 4.41 4.04
N VAL A 112 -4.30 4.69 2.80
CA VAL A 112 -3.48 5.42 1.83
C VAL A 112 -4.05 6.83 1.71
N ILE A 113 -3.19 7.83 1.86
CA ILE A 113 -3.61 9.23 1.97
C ILE A 113 -2.90 10.06 0.92
N TYR A 114 -3.68 10.76 0.11
CA TYR A 114 -3.20 11.70 -0.90
C TYR A 114 -4.24 12.79 -1.14
N ASN A 115 -3.80 14.05 -1.29
CA ASN A 115 -4.68 15.22 -1.56
C ASN A 115 -5.96 15.28 -0.70
N ASN A 116 -5.79 15.10 0.62
CA ASN A 116 -6.87 15.13 1.62
C ASN A 116 -7.94 14.02 1.46
N LYS A 117 -7.68 13.00 0.66
CA LYS A 117 -8.49 11.78 0.56
C LYS A 117 -7.83 10.64 1.32
N VAL A 118 -8.66 9.72 1.81
CA VAL A 118 -8.23 8.46 2.42
C VAL A 118 -8.84 7.34 1.61
N GLU A 119 -8.02 6.42 1.13
CA GLU A 119 -8.44 5.15 0.53
C GLU A 119 -8.04 4.01 1.46
N TYR A 120 -8.97 3.09 1.72
CA TYR A 120 -8.69 1.90 2.53
C TYR A 120 -8.40 0.71 1.61
N ALA A 121 -7.15 0.29 1.61
CA ALA A 121 -6.64 -0.78 0.79
C ALA A 121 -6.24 -1.99 1.65
N VAL A 122 -5.95 -3.10 0.99
CA VAL A 122 -5.30 -4.27 1.61
C VAL A 122 -3.82 -4.35 1.24
N VAL A 123 -3.00 -5.00 2.05
CA VAL A 123 -1.68 -5.47 1.59
C VAL A 123 -1.91 -6.61 0.61
N GLY A 124 -1.67 -6.35 -0.67
CA GLY A 124 -2.04 -7.25 -1.76
C GLY A 124 -0.86 -7.93 -2.45
N ASP A 125 0.28 -7.25 -2.49
CA ASP A 125 1.48 -7.77 -3.14
C ASP A 125 2.77 -7.47 -2.36
N THR A 126 3.88 -8.02 -2.84
CA THR A 126 5.24 -7.73 -2.41
C THR A 126 6.12 -7.31 -3.58
N GLY A 127 6.71 -6.12 -3.49
CA GLY A 127 7.55 -5.54 -4.53
C GLY A 127 9.04 -5.83 -4.33
N PRO A 128 9.93 -5.15 -5.09
CA PRO A 128 11.36 -5.32 -4.98
C PRO A 128 11.90 -5.07 -3.56
N THR A 129 13.05 -5.69 -3.23
CA THR A 129 13.62 -5.62 -1.87
C THR A 129 14.19 -4.26 -1.46
N LYS A 130 14.23 -3.27 -2.38
CA LYS A 130 14.87 -1.95 -2.21
C LYS A 130 14.04 -0.77 -2.70
N ILE A 131 12.86 -1.02 -3.27
CA ILE A 131 11.90 -0.01 -3.73
C ILE A 131 10.67 -0.05 -2.81
N ILE A 132 10.05 1.11 -2.61
CA ILE A 132 8.79 1.27 -1.89
C ILE A 132 8.02 2.42 -2.53
N GLY A 133 6.72 2.25 -2.71
CA GLY A 133 5.93 3.27 -3.40
C GLY A 133 4.69 2.70 -4.07
N GLU A 134 4.68 1.42 -4.43
CA GLU A 134 3.67 0.91 -5.35
C GLU A 134 2.28 0.65 -4.72
N ALA A 135 1.22 0.88 -5.50
CA ALA A 135 -0.15 0.52 -5.17
C ALA A 135 -0.99 0.21 -6.42
N SER A 136 -2.09 -0.52 -6.24
CA SER A 136 -2.93 -0.95 -7.35
C SER A 136 -3.54 0.21 -8.15
N TYR A 137 -3.86 -0.05 -9.43
CA TYR A 137 -4.70 0.81 -10.27
C TYR A 137 -5.94 1.36 -9.51
N ALA A 138 -6.67 0.49 -8.79
CA ALA A 138 -7.86 0.89 -8.05
C ALA A 138 -7.56 1.87 -6.90
N THR A 139 -6.44 1.69 -6.19
CA THR A 139 -5.99 2.61 -5.13
C THR A 139 -5.72 3.99 -5.70
N ALA A 140 -4.93 4.07 -6.78
CA ALA A 140 -4.60 5.33 -7.43
C ALA A 140 -5.85 6.06 -7.92
N LYS A 141 -6.75 5.34 -8.60
CA LYS A 141 -8.03 5.87 -9.08
C LYS A 141 -8.91 6.39 -7.93
N GLY A 142 -8.99 5.68 -6.81
CA GLY A 142 -9.73 6.12 -5.61
C GLY A 142 -9.20 7.44 -5.04
N LEU A 143 -7.88 7.62 -5.08
CA LEU A 143 -7.22 8.86 -4.64
C LEU A 143 -7.27 9.98 -5.70
N GLY A 144 -7.59 9.66 -6.95
CA GLY A 144 -7.53 10.59 -8.08
C GLY A 144 -6.09 10.87 -8.54
N ILE A 145 -5.22 9.88 -8.38
CA ILE A 145 -3.91 9.79 -9.03
C ILE A 145 -4.14 9.20 -10.43
N ASP A 146 -3.33 9.59 -11.41
CA ASP A 146 -3.39 8.96 -12.73
C ASP A 146 -3.07 7.47 -12.60
N SER A 147 -4.00 6.61 -12.96
CA SER A 147 -3.89 5.17 -12.73
C SER A 147 -3.33 4.44 -13.95
N ASP A 148 -2.80 5.14 -14.96
CA ASP A 148 -2.11 4.49 -16.07
C ASP A 148 -0.85 3.76 -15.57
N PRO A 149 -0.69 2.45 -15.81
CA PRO A 149 0.44 1.70 -15.26
C PRO A 149 1.78 1.98 -15.94
N ALA A 150 1.79 2.54 -17.15
CA ALA A 150 3.03 2.86 -17.85
C ALA A 150 3.51 4.30 -17.58
N THR A 151 2.58 5.21 -17.28
CA THR A 151 2.85 6.66 -17.30
C THR A 151 2.20 7.46 -16.17
N GLY A 152 1.32 6.83 -15.39
CA GLY A 152 0.61 7.45 -14.29
C GLY A 152 1.44 7.48 -13.02
N GLY A 153 0.76 7.49 -11.88
CA GLY A 153 1.36 7.61 -10.56
C GLY A 153 1.57 9.04 -10.11
N VAL A 154 2.38 9.21 -9.06
CA VAL A 154 2.80 10.51 -8.54
C VAL A 154 4.14 10.41 -7.81
N ASP A 155 5.07 11.32 -8.12
CA ASP A 155 6.44 11.30 -7.59
C ASP A 155 6.57 11.49 -6.06
N SER A 156 5.53 11.97 -5.38
CA SER A 156 5.56 12.19 -3.93
C SER A 156 4.18 12.51 -3.33
N GLY A 157 4.13 12.52 -1.99
CA GLY A 157 3.01 13.08 -1.24
C GLY A 157 2.01 12.04 -0.76
N VAL A 158 2.25 10.76 -1.05
CA VAL A 158 1.42 9.67 -0.57
C VAL A 158 1.90 9.21 0.80
N THR A 159 0.97 9.07 1.74
CA THR A 159 1.24 8.50 3.05
C THR A 159 0.52 7.16 3.20
N TYR A 160 1.27 6.14 3.57
CA TYR A 160 0.78 4.78 3.77
C TYR A 160 0.80 4.47 5.27
N ILE A 161 -0.35 4.15 5.86
CA ILE A 161 -0.46 3.76 7.28
C ILE A 161 -1.02 2.34 7.34
N LEU A 162 -0.16 1.37 7.66
CA LEU A 162 -0.50 -0.05 7.70
C LEU A 162 -0.80 -0.45 9.14
N PHE A 163 -2.00 -0.95 9.38
CA PHE A 163 -2.44 -1.32 10.72
C PHE A 163 -1.96 -2.72 11.09
N LYS A 164 -1.15 -2.80 12.15
CA LYS A 164 -0.55 -4.04 12.61
C LYS A 164 -1.62 -5.05 13.03
N ASN A 165 -1.34 -6.32 12.76
CA ASN A 165 -2.14 -7.48 13.12
C ASN A 165 -3.57 -7.51 12.56
N SER A 166 -3.93 -6.60 11.66
CA SER A 166 -5.23 -6.56 10.97
C SER A 166 -5.28 -7.53 9.79
N LYS A 167 -6.47 -8.05 9.45
CA LYS A 167 -6.71 -8.85 8.25
C LYS A 167 -8.15 -8.71 7.78
N VAL A 168 -8.33 -8.40 6.50
CA VAL A 168 -9.62 -8.46 5.80
C VAL A 168 -9.86 -9.90 5.35
N SER A 169 -11.10 -10.36 5.48
CA SER A 169 -11.52 -11.67 4.99
C SER A 169 -12.94 -11.58 4.42
N PRO A 170 -13.17 -11.89 3.14
CA PRO A 170 -12.16 -12.26 2.13
C PRO A 170 -11.32 -11.04 1.69
N ILE A 171 -10.07 -11.23 1.26
CA ILE A 171 -9.13 -10.13 0.93
C ILE A 171 -9.66 -9.23 -0.19
N GLU A 172 -10.41 -9.81 -1.14
CA GLU A 172 -11.02 -9.12 -2.27
C GLU A 172 -12.25 -8.27 -1.91
N SER A 173 -12.68 -8.26 -0.64
CA SER A 173 -13.80 -7.43 -0.21
C SER A 173 -13.33 -6.02 0.14
N HIS A 174 -13.35 -5.11 -0.84
CA HIS A 174 -13.07 -3.69 -0.60
C HIS A 174 -14.01 -3.10 0.48
N SER A 175 -15.29 -3.45 0.48
CA SER A 175 -16.23 -2.99 1.52
C SER A 175 -15.84 -3.40 2.95
N ALA A 176 -15.24 -4.60 3.11
CA ALA A 176 -14.72 -5.05 4.39
C ALA A 176 -13.41 -4.33 4.76
N ALA A 177 -12.56 -4.02 3.78
CA ALA A 177 -11.37 -3.19 3.98
C ALA A 177 -11.74 -1.78 4.45
N VAL A 178 -12.76 -1.15 3.85
CA VAL A 178 -13.29 0.16 4.29
C VAL A 178 -13.83 0.08 5.72
N THR A 179 -14.69 -0.89 6.00
CA THR A 179 -15.32 -1.02 7.33
C THR A 179 -14.26 -1.24 8.43
N LEU A 180 -13.32 -2.14 8.21
CA LEU A 180 -12.25 -2.42 9.18
C LEU A 180 -11.24 -1.28 9.25
N GLY A 181 -10.93 -0.64 8.12
CA GLY A 181 -10.03 0.50 8.03
C GLY A 181 -10.53 1.70 8.82
N ASP A 182 -11.82 2.02 8.72
CA ASP A 182 -12.43 3.08 9.50
C ASP A 182 -12.33 2.83 11.01
N GLN A 183 -12.57 1.58 11.43
CA GLN A 183 -12.43 1.18 12.84
C GLN A 183 -10.98 1.33 13.31
N LEU A 184 -10.02 0.79 12.56
CA LEU A 184 -8.60 0.79 12.92
C LEU A 184 -8.01 2.20 12.90
N ALA A 185 -8.43 3.04 11.96
CA ALA A 185 -7.99 4.43 11.88
C ALA A 185 -8.48 5.24 13.09
N ARG A 186 -9.72 5.03 13.56
CA ARG A 186 -10.21 5.64 14.81
C ARG A 186 -9.42 5.17 16.03
N GLN A 187 -9.12 3.87 16.10
CA GLN A 187 -8.28 3.33 17.17
C GLN A 187 -6.86 3.90 17.13
N PHE A 188 -6.28 4.04 15.94
CA PHE A 188 -4.97 4.63 15.73
C PHE A 188 -4.91 6.08 16.23
N LEU A 189 -5.95 6.89 15.94
CA LEU A 189 -6.07 8.26 16.42
C LEU A 189 -6.23 8.37 17.94
N ALA A 190 -6.87 7.38 18.58
CA ALA A 190 -7.02 7.35 20.03
C ALA A 190 -5.72 6.96 20.76
N ASN A 191 -4.82 6.22 20.08
CA ASN A 191 -3.62 5.60 20.68
C ASN A 191 -2.31 6.35 20.37
N ASN A 192 -2.35 7.38 19.54
CA ASN A 192 -1.22 8.22 19.13
C ASN A 192 -1.64 9.68 19.19
#